data_AF-A0A9E0WWF6-F1
#
_entry.id   AF-A0A9E0WWF6-F1
#
_cell.length_a   1.000
_cell.length_b   1.000
_cell.length_c   1.000
_cell.angle_alpha   90.00
_cell.angle_beta   90.00
_cell.angle_gamma   90.00
#
_symmetry.space_group_name_H-M   'P 1'
#
loop_
_entity.id
_entity.type
_entity.pdbx_description
1 polymer ?
#
loop_
_entity_poly.entity_id
_entity_poly.type
_entity_poly.pdbx_seq_one_letter_code
_entity_poly.pdbx_strand_id
1 'polypeptide(L)'
;MIRISIVLCLVVANTCWACPSSSVGAQAVEELARTKPSMHWNQSSMVCADFDGDGKLDQAIIGTEDNKVAVAVRRNAAAKRPKLQILEFTVGHGLQAAICELPVRLEVDNLVCRNEDGPLPGRKEGRNARSLDLIDGECDSIHIYWSHVHKGFVWWRR
;
A
#
# COMPACT_ATOMS: atom_id res chain seq x y z
N MET A 1 13.05 52.38 26.78
CA MET A 1 12.60 51.71 25.53
C MET A 1 13.16 50.30 25.51
N ILE A 2 12.37 49.31 25.93
CA ILE A 2 12.81 47.90 26.05
C ILE A 2 12.30 47.15 24.82
N ARG A 3 13.22 46.67 23.96
CA ARG A 3 12.91 45.87 22.78
C ARG A 3 12.83 44.39 23.19
N ILE A 4 11.62 43.86 23.30
CA ILE A 4 11.37 42.43 23.50
C ILE A 4 11.43 41.77 22.12
N SER A 5 12.53 41.08 21.84
CA SER A 5 12.65 40.23 20.65
C SER A 5 12.01 38.88 20.95
N ILE A 6 10.81 38.66 20.41
CA ILE A 6 10.13 37.36 20.45
C ILE A 6 10.85 36.46 19.44
N VAL A 7 11.67 35.54 19.95
CA VAL A 7 12.22 34.45 19.15
C VAL A 7 11.08 33.45 18.93
N LEU A 8 10.45 33.55 17.76
CA LEU A 8 9.45 32.59 17.30
C LEU A 8 10.18 31.28 16.95
N CYS A 9 10.23 30.36 17.91
CA CYS A 9 10.75 29.02 17.70
C CYS A 9 9.77 28.25 16.81
N LEU A 10 10.06 28.21 15.50
CA LEU A 10 9.37 27.33 14.55
C LEU A 10 9.69 25.88 14.93
N VAL A 11 8.79 25.27 15.70
CA VAL A 11 8.76 23.82 15.87
C VAL A 11 8.40 23.26 14.50
N VAL A 12 9.38 22.78 13.76
CA VAL A 12 9.16 21.94 12.59
C VAL A 12 8.57 20.65 13.12
N ALA A 13 7.24 20.57 13.16
CA ALA A 13 6.54 19.33 13.44
C ALA A 13 6.97 18.34 12.37
N ASN A 14 7.80 17.36 12.75
CA ASN A 14 8.00 16.13 12.00
C ASN A 14 6.62 15.49 11.90
N THR A 15 5.90 15.82 10.84
CA THR A 15 4.62 15.22 10.52
C THR A 15 4.94 13.78 10.18
N CYS A 16 4.76 12.89 11.16
CA CYS A 16 4.57 11.49 10.86
C CYS A 16 3.27 11.45 10.05
N TRP A 17 3.35 11.14 8.75
CA TRP A 17 2.18 11.04 7.90
C TRP A 17 1.38 9.82 8.34
N ALA A 18 0.59 9.99 9.39
CA ALA A 18 -0.34 8.97 9.86
C ALA A 18 -1.43 8.80 8.79
N CYS A 19 -1.72 7.55 8.46
CA CYS A 19 -2.82 7.20 7.57
C CYS A 19 -4.14 7.72 8.18
N PRO A 20 -4.89 8.62 7.50
CA PRO A 20 -6.10 9.21 8.08
C PRO A 20 -7.15 8.12 8.33
N SER A 21 -7.40 7.83 9.60
CA SER A 21 -8.00 6.56 10.03
C SER A 21 -9.53 6.53 10.12
N SER A 22 -10.25 7.65 10.07
CA SER A 22 -11.71 7.62 10.36
C SER A 22 -12.60 7.87 9.13
N SER A 23 -12.57 9.04 8.50
CA SER A 23 -13.52 9.35 7.41
C SER A 23 -13.08 8.85 6.04
N VAL A 24 -11.81 9.03 5.68
CA VAL A 24 -11.27 8.62 4.38
C VAL A 24 -11.11 7.09 4.29
N GLY A 25 -10.68 6.45 5.39
CA GLY A 25 -10.61 4.99 5.48
C GLY A 25 -11.97 4.31 5.34
N ALA A 26 -13.00 4.81 6.02
CA ALA A 26 -14.36 4.28 5.90
C ALA A 26 -14.92 4.41 4.47
N GLN A 27 -14.67 5.54 3.80
CA GLN A 27 -15.07 5.73 2.40
C GLN A 27 -14.38 4.75 1.46
N ALA A 28 -13.09 4.47 1.67
CA ALA A 28 -12.34 3.51 0.86
C ALA A 28 -12.88 2.09 1.03
N VAL A 29 -13.18 1.67 2.27
CA VAL A 29 -13.77 0.37 2.56
C VAL A 29 -15.16 0.22 1.95
N GLU A 30 -15.98 1.26 1.99
CA GLU A 30 -17.32 1.20 1.40
C GLU A 30 -17.27 1.14 -0.14
N GLU A 31 -16.36 1.89 -0.77
CA GLU A 31 -16.09 1.78 -2.21
C GLU A 31 -15.64 0.37 -2.60
N LEU A 32 -14.77 -0.22 -1.79
CA LEU A 32 -14.29 -1.59 -1.95
C LEU A 32 -15.40 -2.63 -1.79
N ALA A 33 -16.24 -2.49 -0.76
CA ALA A 33 -17.38 -3.38 -0.54
C ALA A 33 -18.39 -3.31 -1.68
N ARG A 34 -18.62 -2.12 -2.28
CA ARG A 34 -19.45 -2.03 -3.50
C ARG A 34 -18.81 -2.67 -4.72
N THR A 35 -17.48 -2.59 -4.84
CA THR A 35 -16.73 -3.10 -5.99
C THR A 35 -16.56 -4.63 -5.93
N LYS A 36 -16.33 -5.18 -4.74
CA LYS A 36 -16.17 -6.61 -4.46
C LYS A 36 -16.97 -6.97 -3.19
N PRO A 37 -18.28 -7.21 -3.31
CA PRO A 37 -19.18 -7.42 -2.16
C PRO A 37 -18.91 -8.68 -1.34
N SER A 38 -18.29 -9.69 -1.94
CA SER A 38 -17.98 -10.96 -1.29
C SER A 38 -16.68 -10.91 -0.48
N MET A 39 -15.89 -9.85 -0.62
CA MET A 39 -14.64 -9.65 0.10
C MET A 39 -14.88 -8.91 1.42
N HIS A 40 -14.37 -9.45 2.52
CA HIS A 40 -14.39 -8.80 3.82
C HIS A 40 -13.16 -7.90 3.98
N TRP A 41 -13.34 -6.59 3.85
CA TRP A 41 -12.26 -5.60 3.93
C TRP A 41 -11.95 -5.19 5.37
N ASN A 42 -10.70 -5.37 5.79
CA ASN A 42 -10.25 -5.05 7.14
C ASN A 42 -9.69 -3.62 7.20
N GLN A 43 -10.50 -2.65 7.64
CA GLN A 43 -10.07 -1.25 7.78
C GLN A 43 -8.83 -1.09 8.67
N SER A 44 -8.66 -1.93 9.70
CA SER A 44 -7.52 -1.87 10.62
C SER A 44 -6.20 -2.31 9.97
N SER A 45 -6.25 -2.99 8.82
CA SER A 45 -5.07 -3.33 8.02
C SER A 45 -4.58 -2.20 7.11
N MET A 46 -5.29 -1.07 7.11
CA MET A 46 -5.02 0.01 6.17
C MET A 46 -3.65 0.63 6.42
N VAL A 47 -2.84 0.70 5.36
CA VAL A 47 -1.57 1.43 5.35
C VAL A 47 -1.62 2.53 4.29
N CYS A 48 -0.86 3.60 4.50
CA CYS A 48 -0.80 4.73 3.58
C CYS A 48 0.64 5.11 3.27
N ALA A 49 0.95 5.30 1.98
CA ALA A 49 2.18 5.91 1.50
C ALA A 49 1.99 6.36 0.04
N ASP A 50 3.00 6.99 -0.55
CA ASP A 50 3.04 7.23 -2.00
C ASP A 50 3.46 5.92 -2.69
N PHE A 51 2.52 5.11 -3.18
CA PHE A 51 2.85 3.78 -3.71
C PHE A 51 3.15 3.80 -5.22
N ASP A 52 2.69 4.84 -5.93
CA ASP A 52 2.93 4.99 -7.37
C ASP A 52 4.00 6.04 -7.73
N GLY A 53 4.50 6.76 -6.73
CA GLY A 53 5.51 7.80 -6.83
C GLY A 53 4.98 9.11 -7.40
N ASP A 54 3.67 9.38 -7.38
CA ASP A 54 3.11 10.64 -7.87
C ASP A 54 3.18 11.81 -6.87
N GLY A 55 3.69 11.54 -5.66
CA GLY A 55 3.86 12.50 -4.58
C GLY A 55 2.61 12.68 -3.72
N LYS A 56 1.57 11.87 -3.91
CA LYS A 56 0.33 11.91 -3.13
C LYS A 56 0.19 10.67 -2.25
N LEU A 57 -0.64 10.82 -1.22
CA LEU A 57 -0.88 9.74 -0.28
C LEU A 57 -1.90 8.76 -0.87
N ASP A 58 -1.45 7.54 -1.13
CA ASP A 58 -2.27 6.40 -1.51
C ASP A 58 -2.64 5.56 -0.27
N GLN A 59 -3.58 4.63 -0.45
CA GLN A 59 -4.06 3.75 0.60
C GLN A 59 -4.05 2.30 0.12
N ALA A 60 -3.68 1.38 0.99
CA ALA A 60 -3.77 -0.05 0.73
C ALA A 60 -4.46 -0.79 1.89
N ILE A 61 -5.33 -1.76 1.59
CA ILE A 61 -6.19 -2.45 2.55
C ILE A 61 -6.23 -3.94 2.22
N ILE A 62 -6.16 -4.79 3.24
CA ILE A 62 -6.37 -6.24 3.12
C ILE A 62 -7.86 -6.55 3.09
N GLY A 63 -8.25 -7.42 2.17
CA GLY A 63 -9.53 -8.13 2.16
C GLY A 63 -9.34 -9.63 2.25
N THR A 64 -10.32 -10.33 2.80
CA THR A 64 -10.36 -11.81 2.85
C THR A 64 -11.71 -12.35 2.39
N GLU A 65 -11.70 -13.46 1.66
CA GLU A 65 -12.89 -14.19 1.21
C GLU A 65 -12.52 -15.68 1.17
N ASP A 66 -13.19 -16.53 1.96
CA ASP A 66 -12.97 -17.98 2.01
C ASP A 66 -11.47 -18.37 2.00
N ASN A 67 -10.96 -18.83 0.85
CA ASN A 67 -9.58 -19.22 0.60
C ASN A 67 -8.79 -18.19 -0.21
N LYS A 68 -9.12 -16.91 -0.09
CA LYS A 68 -8.44 -15.82 -0.79
C LYS A 68 -8.11 -14.67 0.13
N VAL A 69 -6.98 -14.05 -0.16
CA VAL A 69 -6.54 -12.76 0.35
C VAL A 69 -6.50 -11.79 -0.80
N ALA A 70 -6.95 -10.57 -0.58
CA ALA A 70 -6.83 -9.49 -1.53
C ALA A 70 -6.07 -8.30 -0.94
N VAL A 71 -5.25 -7.65 -1.75
CA VAL A 71 -4.69 -6.33 -1.45
C VAL A 71 -5.33 -5.34 -2.41
N ALA A 72 -6.15 -4.45 -1.87
CA ALA A 72 -6.68 -3.32 -2.59
C ALA A 72 -5.76 -2.12 -2.43
N VAL A 73 -5.32 -1.53 -3.53
CA VAL A 73 -4.59 -0.26 -3.53
C VAL A 73 -5.43 0.82 -4.21
N ARG A 74 -5.77 1.85 -3.43
CA ARG A 74 -6.52 3.03 -3.88
C ARG A 74 -5.53 4.18 -4.06
N ARG A 75 -5.28 4.52 -5.31
CA ARG A 75 -4.41 5.64 -5.66
C ARG A 75 -5.16 6.96 -5.64
N ASN A 76 -4.59 7.95 -4.98
CA ASN A 76 -5.13 9.30 -4.95
C ASN A 76 -4.58 10.13 -6.12
N ALA A 77 -4.77 9.66 -7.35
CA ALA A 77 -4.33 10.38 -8.53
C ALA A 77 -5.05 11.74 -8.65
N ALA A 78 -4.45 12.72 -9.33
CA ALA A 78 -5.10 14.02 -9.66
C ALA A 78 -6.40 13.91 -10.49
N ALA A 79 -6.82 12.69 -10.85
CA ALA A 79 -8.07 12.42 -11.53
C ALA A 79 -9.27 12.63 -10.60
N LYS A 80 -10.42 13.03 -11.16
CA LYS A 80 -11.68 13.26 -10.43
C LYS A 80 -12.23 12.03 -9.69
N ARG A 81 -11.62 10.85 -9.87
CA ARG A 81 -11.92 9.60 -9.14
C ARG A 81 -10.61 8.90 -8.77
N PRO A 82 -10.50 8.35 -7.54
CA PRO A 82 -9.41 7.47 -7.16
C PRO A 82 -9.31 6.27 -8.10
N LYS A 83 -8.10 5.82 -8.41
CA LYS A 83 -7.91 4.60 -9.19
C LYS A 83 -7.72 3.43 -8.23
N LEU A 84 -8.66 2.49 -8.25
CA LEU A 84 -8.60 1.29 -7.45
C LEU A 84 -8.04 0.12 -8.26
N GLN A 85 -7.12 -0.63 -7.65
CA GLN A 85 -6.65 -1.92 -8.16
C GLN A 85 -6.69 -2.96 -7.05
N ILE A 86 -7.16 -4.17 -7.35
CA ILE A 86 -7.24 -5.28 -6.41
C ILE A 86 -6.34 -6.41 -6.93
N LEU A 87 -5.42 -6.86 -6.09
CA LEU A 87 -4.58 -8.03 -6.31
C LEU A 87 -5.13 -9.16 -5.45
N GLU A 88 -5.44 -10.32 -6.05
CA GLU A 88 -6.01 -11.47 -5.35
C GLU A 88 -4.99 -12.61 -5.31
N PHE A 89 -4.88 -13.25 -4.15
CA PHE A 89 -3.98 -14.36 -3.85
C PHE A 89 -4.79 -15.48 -3.23
N THR A 90 -4.53 -16.72 -3.64
CA THR A 90 -5.19 -17.89 -3.04
C THR A 90 -4.48 -18.27 -1.75
N VAL A 91 -5.21 -18.79 -0.76
CA VAL A 91 -4.66 -19.38 0.46
C VAL A 91 -4.50 -20.88 0.23
N GLY A 92 -3.27 -21.36 0.41
CA GLY A 92 -2.93 -22.77 0.27
C GLY A 92 -1.46 -22.99 -0.06
N HIS A 93 -1.04 -24.25 -0.03
CA HIS A 93 0.33 -24.62 -0.33
C HIS A 93 0.51 -24.97 -1.82
N GLY A 94 1.73 -24.78 -2.34
CA GLY A 94 2.14 -25.31 -3.64
C GLY A 94 2.03 -24.36 -4.82
N LEU A 95 1.68 -23.09 -4.61
CA LEU A 95 1.72 -22.06 -5.66
C LEU A 95 2.58 -20.87 -5.20
N GLN A 96 3.39 -20.34 -6.11
CA GLN A 96 4.21 -19.15 -5.84
C GLN A 96 3.37 -17.91 -5.50
N ALA A 97 2.18 -17.79 -6.13
CA ALA A 97 1.24 -16.71 -5.88
C ALA A 97 0.29 -16.96 -4.68
N ALA A 98 0.52 -18.01 -3.89
CA ALA A 98 -0.35 -18.34 -2.77
C ALA A 98 0.21 -17.87 -1.44
N ILE A 99 -0.72 -17.46 -0.59
CA ILE A 99 -0.54 -17.23 0.84
C ILE A 99 -0.60 -18.57 1.54
N CYS A 100 0.36 -18.85 2.40
CA CYS A 100 0.48 -20.14 3.06
C CYS A 100 -0.44 -20.23 4.28
N GLU A 101 -0.58 -19.15 5.04
CA GLU A 101 -1.42 -19.13 6.24
C GLU A 101 -2.11 -17.78 6.48
N LEU A 102 -3.16 -17.78 7.29
CA LEU A 102 -3.80 -16.58 7.84
C LEU A 102 -3.53 -16.51 9.35
N PRO A 103 -3.38 -15.31 9.93
CA PRO A 103 -3.64 -13.99 9.35
C PRO A 103 -2.45 -13.42 8.57
N VAL A 104 -2.76 -12.73 7.47
CA VAL A 104 -1.78 -11.89 6.76
C VAL A 104 -1.67 -10.49 7.35
N ARG A 105 -0.52 -9.86 7.16
CA ARG A 105 -0.26 -8.46 7.52
C ARG A 105 0.30 -7.71 6.32
N LEU A 106 -0.02 -6.42 6.26
CA LEU A 106 0.45 -5.53 5.20
C LEU A 106 1.44 -4.53 5.82
N GLU A 107 2.65 -4.48 5.26
CA GLU A 107 3.71 -3.57 5.70
C GLU A 107 4.12 -2.64 4.56
N VAL A 108 4.56 -1.43 4.92
CA VAL A 108 5.11 -0.46 3.97
C VAL A 108 6.62 -0.58 4.01
N ASP A 109 7.25 -0.82 2.87
CA ASP A 109 8.70 -0.89 2.76
C ASP A 109 9.26 0.14 1.77
N ASN A 110 10.58 0.33 1.82
CA ASN A 110 11.33 1.04 0.81
C ASN A 110 11.23 0.33 -0.52
N LEU A 111 10.96 1.09 -1.59
CA LEU A 111 10.85 0.52 -2.92
C LEU A 111 12.18 -0.07 -3.41
N VAL A 112 12.29 -1.40 -3.37
CA VAL A 112 13.41 -2.15 -3.94
C VAL A 112 13.42 -2.04 -5.47
N CYS A 113 14.62 -2.00 -6.05
CA CYS A 113 14.87 -1.68 -7.45
C CYS A 113 15.15 -2.91 -8.33
N ARG A 114 15.63 -3.94 -7.66
CA ARG A 114 16.35 -5.07 -8.22
C ARG A 114 16.14 -6.24 -7.29
N ASN A 115 15.86 -7.41 -7.87
CA ASN A 115 15.86 -8.68 -7.18
C ASN A 115 17.00 -9.56 -7.73
N GLU A 116 17.00 -10.85 -7.38
CA GLU A 116 18.00 -11.82 -7.83
C GLU A 116 17.96 -12.05 -9.35
N ASP A 117 16.79 -11.90 -9.97
CA ASP A 117 16.60 -12.00 -11.44
C ASP A 117 17.03 -10.75 -12.21
N GLY A 118 17.34 -9.66 -11.49
CA GLY A 118 17.81 -8.40 -12.06
C GLY A 118 16.87 -7.20 -11.78
N PRO A 119 16.89 -6.16 -12.64
CA PRO A 119 16.10 -4.96 -12.40
C PRO A 119 14.60 -5.22 -12.53
N LEU A 120 13.82 -4.71 -11.59
CA LEU A 120 12.37 -4.88 -11.62
C LEU A 120 11.73 -4.13 -12.81
N PRO A 121 10.85 -4.76 -13.59
CA PRO A 121 10.33 -4.19 -14.83
C PRO A 121 9.47 -2.95 -14.58
N GLY A 122 9.80 -1.89 -15.33
CA GLY A 122 9.07 -0.62 -15.32
C GLY A 122 9.21 0.18 -14.03
N ARG A 123 10.18 -0.15 -13.20
CA ARG A 123 10.44 0.57 -11.96
C ARG A 123 11.31 1.80 -12.23
N LYS A 124 10.99 2.93 -11.60
CA LYS A 124 11.77 4.19 -11.70
C LYS A 124 12.33 4.55 -10.32
N GLU A 125 13.65 4.70 -10.23
CA GLU A 125 14.28 5.24 -9.01
C GLU A 125 14.06 6.76 -8.93
N GLY A 126 13.98 7.31 -7.72
CA GLY A 126 14.08 8.77 -7.52
C GLY A 126 12.83 9.51 -7.08
N ARG A 127 11.82 8.83 -6.50
CA ARG A 127 10.71 9.48 -5.78
C ARG A 127 10.51 8.76 -4.45
N ASN A 128 9.88 9.39 -3.46
CA ASN A 128 9.56 8.83 -2.14
C ASN A 128 8.56 7.65 -2.20
N ALA A 129 8.50 6.97 -3.34
CA ALA A 129 7.66 5.84 -3.62
C ALA A 129 7.98 4.70 -2.67
N ARG A 130 6.93 4.08 -2.14
CA ARG A 130 7.00 2.94 -1.24
C ARG A 130 6.49 1.68 -1.93
N SER A 131 6.93 0.54 -1.46
CA SER A 131 6.35 -0.76 -1.80
C SER A 131 5.47 -1.26 -0.65
N LEU A 132 4.75 -2.33 -0.94
CA LEU A 132 3.91 -3.03 0.00
C LEU A 132 4.38 -4.47 0.11
N ASP A 133 4.52 -4.95 1.34
CA ASP A 133 4.84 -6.35 1.61
C ASP A 133 3.65 -7.02 2.26
N LEU A 134 3.18 -8.11 1.64
CA LEU A 134 2.14 -8.98 2.18
C LEU A 134 2.79 -10.19 2.83
N ILE A 135 2.62 -10.31 4.14
CA ILE A 135 3.37 -11.24 5.00
C ILE A 135 2.39 -12.19 5.67
N ASP A 136 2.66 -13.50 5.60
CA ASP A 136 1.82 -14.56 6.18
C ASP A 136 2.50 -15.39 7.28
N GLY A 137 3.76 -15.09 7.60
CA GLY A 137 4.50 -15.67 8.73
C GLY A 137 5.19 -17.01 8.44
N GLU A 138 4.72 -17.76 7.45
CA GLU A 138 5.27 -19.07 7.06
C GLU A 138 6.07 -18.99 5.76
N CYS A 139 5.60 -18.19 4.81
CA CYS A 139 6.12 -18.12 3.46
C CYS A 139 6.84 -16.80 3.19
N ASP A 140 7.68 -16.81 2.15
CA ASP A 140 8.32 -15.59 1.67
C ASP A 140 7.27 -14.54 1.32
N SER A 141 7.52 -13.31 1.79
CA SER A 141 6.63 -12.18 1.58
C SER A 141 6.38 -11.91 0.11
N ILE A 142 5.15 -11.52 -0.22
CA ILE A 142 4.81 -11.04 -1.56
C ILE A 142 5.10 -9.54 -1.60
N HIS A 143 6.06 -9.16 -2.43
CA HIS A 143 6.48 -7.77 -2.62
C HIS A 143 5.68 -7.13 -3.76
N ILE A 144 4.86 -6.14 -3.43
CA ILE A 144 3.96 -5.44 -4.34
C ILE A 144 4.52 -4.03 -4.62
N TYR A 145 4.61 -3.66 -5.89
CA TYR A 145 5.13 -2.37 -6.31
C TYR A 145 4.43 -1.82 -7.56
N TRP A 146 4.53 -0.52 -7.77
CA TRP A 146 4.01 0.13 -8.96
C TRP A 146 4.95 -0.02 -10.17
N SER A 147 4.45 -0.61 -11.27
CA SER A 147 5.18 -0.67 -12.53
C SER A 147 4.74 0.45 -13.48
N HIS A 148 5.65 1.34 -13.85
CA HIS A 148 5.40 2.38 -14.84
C HIS A 148 5.29 1.86 -16.28
N VAL A 149 5.70 0.62 -16.53
CA VAL A 149 5.49 -0.08 -17.81
C VAL A 149 4.06 -0.61 -17.88
N HIS A 150 3.62 -1.37 -16.86
CA HIS A 150 2.28 -1.95 -16.84
C HIS A 150 1.18 -0.96 -16.41
N LYS A 151 1.56 0.23 -15.90
CA LYS A 151 0.62 1.23 -15.36
C LYS A 151 -0.32 0.65 -14.30
N GLY A 152 0.24 -0.20 -13.45
CA GLY A 152 -0.46 -0.95 -12.41
C GLY A 152 0.49 -1.46 -11.34
N PHE A 153 -0.09 -1.88 -10.22
CA PHE A 153 0.62 -2.68 -9.22
C PHE A 153 0.88 -4.08 -9.76
N VAL A 154 2.09 -4.54 -9.57
CA VAL A 154 2.54 -5.90 -9.87
C VAL A 154 3.26 -6.43 -8.64
N TRP A 155 3.53 -7.73 -8.62
CA TRP A 155 4.17 -8.37 -7.48
C TRP A 155 5.28 -9.31 -7.90
N TRP A 156 6.18 -9.60 -6.96
CA TRP A 156 7.19 -10.63 -7.07
C TRP A 156 7.39 -11.28 -5.69
N ARG A 157 7.98 -12.48 -5.69
CA ARG A 157 8.25 -13.31 -4.50
C ARG A 157 9.57 -14.05 -4.74
N ARG A 158 10.31 -14.35 -3.69
CA ARG A 158 11.49 -15.23 -3.76
C ARG A 158 11.09 -16.70 -3.75
#